data_AF-A0A961YFQ6-F1
#
_entry.id   AF-A0A961YFQ6-F1
#
_cell.length_a   1.000
_cell.length_b   1.000
_cell.length_c   1.000
_cell.angle_alpha   90.00
_cell.angle_beta   90.00
_cell.angle_gamma   90.00
#
_symmetry.space_group_name_H-M   'P 1'
#
loop_
_entity.id
_entity.type
_entity.pdbx_description
1 polymer ?
#
loop_
_entity_poly.entity_id
_entity_poly.type
_entity_poly.pdbx_seq_one_letter_code
_entity_poly.pdbx_strand_id
1 'polypeptide(L)'
;MSQSELAQLLEVSPRTVSQWARGDKVLPGAVAGYLRLLLAANDKVREAELERLQNTEKRLDDGLYRIGYRATNDEECDHALAVLRSGKILGSDRYGAVFNGHYRFDRRRGLNIMTMTLDVPPDGILINGLEAGPEGAQFDVTCNVAKANPVSRSTVHIAGQPIVVELSFLGPLPN
;
A
#
# COMPACT_ATOMS: atom_id res chain seq x y z
N MET A 1 -19.22 14.79 -13.79
CA MET A 1 -17.78 14.56 -13.65
C MET A 1 -17.05 15.84 -14.01
N SER A 2 -16.25 16.37 -13.09
CA SER A 2 -15.43 17.58 -13.28
C SER A 2 -14.12 17.27 -14.04
N GLN A 3 -13.43 18.31 -14.52
CA GLN A 3 -12.12 18.14 -15.17
C GLN A 3 -11.07 17.57 -14.21
N SER A 4 -11.13 17.90 -12.92
CA SER A 4 -10.22 17.38 -11.89
C SER A 4 -10.47 15.90 -11.60
N GLU A 5 -11.73 15.47 -11.51
CA GLU A 5 -12.09 14.06 -11.35
C GLU A 5 -11.60 13.22 -12.53
N LEU A 6 -11.81 13.72 -13.75
CA LEU A 6 -11.34 13.02 -14.95
C LEU A 6 -9.82 12.95 -15.03
N ALA A 7 -9.13 14.01 -14.60
CA ALA A 7 -7.67 14.03 -14.54
C ALA A 7 -7.12 12.99 -13.56
N GLN A 8 -7.73 12.88 -12.38
CA GLN A 8 -7.38 11.85 -11.40
C GLN A 8 -7.65 10.43 -11.92
N LEU A 9 -8.76 10.22 -12.65
CA LEU A 9 -9.13 8.90 -13.18
C LEU A 9 -8.14 8.40 -14.23
N LEU A 10 -7.58 9.32 -14.99
CA LEU A 10 -6.64 9.07 -16.07
C LEU A 10 -5.17 9.20 -15.64
N GLU A 11 -4.91 9.49 -14.36
CA GLU A 11 -3.56 9.72 -13.81
C GLU A 11 -2.77 10.79 -14.59
N VAL A 12 -3.45 11.88 -14.98
CA VAL A 12 -2.83 13.03 -15.67
C VAL A 12 -3.14 14.35 -14.96
N SER A 13 -2.44 15.41 -15.35
CA SER A 13 -2.76 16.74 -14.82
C SER A 13 -4.10 17.28 -15.36
N PRO A 14 -4.84 18.11 -14.58
CA PRO A 14 -6.02 18.82 -15.09
C PRO A 14 -5.73 19.68 -16.32
N ARG A 15 -4.50 20.22 -16.40
CA ARG A 15 -4.01 20.96 -17.57
C ARG A 15 -3.97 20.08 -18.82
N THR A 16 -3.51 18.84 -18.70
CA THR A 16 -3.48 17.87 -19.82
C THR A 16 -4.90 17.62 -20.33
N VAL A 17 -5.86 17.45 -19.44
CA VAL A 17 -7.29 17.28 -19.80
C VAL A 17 -7.83 18.52 -20.52
N SER A 18 -7.52 19.72 -20.02
CA SER A 18 -7.90 20.98 -20.66
C SER A 18 -7.31 21.12 -22.06
N GLN A 19 -6.04 20.75 -22.25
CA GLN A 19 -5.38 20.76 -23.56
C GLN A 19 -6.04 19.79 -24.55
N TRP A 20 -6.45 18.60 -24.11
CA TRP A 20 -7.23 17.69 -24.96
C TRP A 20 -8.60 18.26 -25.32
N ALA A 21 -9.30 18.87 -24.36
CA ALA A 21 -10.61 19.46 -24.59
C ALA A 21 -10.58 20.64 -25.58
N ARG A 22 -9.47 21.41 -25.60
CA ARG A 22 -9.27 22.52 -26.55
C ARG A 22 -8.69 22.09 -27.90
N GLY A 23 -8.25 20.83 -28.03
CA GLY A 23 -7.56 20.35 -29.23
C GLY A 23 -6.08 20.77 -29.33
N ASP A 24 -5.53 21.39 -28.28
CA ASP A 24 -4.12 21.81 -28.21
C ASP A 24 -3.16 20.60 -28.19
N LYS A 25 -3.65 19.43 -27.76
CA LYS A 25 -2.90 18.18 -27.68
C LYS A 25 -3.75 17.02 -28.19
N VAL A 26 -3.12 16.08 -28.89
CA VAL A 26 -3.78 14.86 -29.35
C VAL A 26 -4.17 13.99 -28.14
N LEU A 27 -5.43 13.56 -28.10
CA LEU A 27 -5.93 12.60 -27.12
C LEU A 27 -5.39 11.19 -27.44
N PRO A 28 -4.65 10.54 -26.53
CA PRO A 28 -4.15 9.19 -26.77
C PRO A 28 -5.29 8.19 -27.04
N GLY A 29 -5.09 7.26 -27.98
CA GLY A 29 -6.11 6.31 -28.40
C GLY A 29 -6.68 5.45 -27.25
N ALA A 30 -5.83 5.04 -26.31
CA ALA A 30 -6.24 4.29 -25.13
C ALA A 30 -7.19 5.12 -24.22
N VAL A 31 -6.87 6.40 -24.02
CA VAL A 31 -7.71 7.33 -23.25
C VAL A 31 -9.04 7.55 -23.97
N ALA A 32 -9.03 7.76 -25.29
CA ALA A 32 -10.24 7.90 -26.07
C ALA A 32 -11.13 6.63 -26.01
N GLY A 33 -10.53 5.44 -26.06
CA GLY A 33 -11.23 4.17 -25.91
C GLY A 33 -11.87 4.02 -24.53
N TYR A 34 -11.13 4.34 -23.46
CA TYR A 34 -11.65 4.32 -22.10
C TYR A 34 -12.82 5.29 -21.91
N LEU A 35 -12.70 6.54 -22.39
CA LEU A 35 -13.78 7.53 -22.30
C LEU A 35 -15.04 7.08 -23.04
N ARG A 36 -14.91 6.43 -24.21
CA ARG A 36 -16.06 5.85 -24.94
C ARG A 36 -16.75 4.76 -24.12
N LEU A 37 -15.97 3.87 -23.50
CA LEU A 37 -16.52 2.83 -22.62
C LEU A 37 -17.24 3.44 -21.41
N LEU A 38 -16.66 4.47 -20.79
CA LEU A 38 -17.25 5.15 -19.64
C LEU A 38 -18.57 5.88 -20.00
N LEU A 39 -18.63 6.49 -21.19
CA LEU A 39 -19.84 7.12 -21.72
C LEU A 39 -20.93 6.10 -22.06
N ALA A 40 -20.55 4.95 -22.62
CA ALA A 40 -21.48 3.87 -22.95
C ALA A 40 -21.92 3.05 -21.73
N ALA A 41 -21.20 3.16 -20.61
CA ALA A 41 -21.49 2.41 -19.39
C ALA A 41 -22.80 2.87 -18.73
N ASN A 42 -23.47 1.95 -18.04
CA ASN A 42 -24.65 2.26 -17.22
C ASN A 42 -24.27 3.03 -15.94
N ASP A 43 -25.26 3.60 -15.27
CA ASP A 43 -25.04 4.45 -14.10
C ASP A 43 -24.29 3.72 -12.97
N LYS A 44 -24.58 2.42 -12.77
CA LYS A 44 -23.88 1.58 -11.78
C LYS A 44 -22.37 1.48 -12.05
N VAL A 45 -21.97 1.35 -13.30
CA VAL A 45 -20.54 1.29 -13.68
C VAL A 45 -19.89 2.67 -13.53
N ARG A 46 -20.58 3.76 -13.90
CA ARG A 46 -20.05 5.11 -13.69
C ARG A 46 -19.91 5.46 -12.21
N GLU A 47 -20.88 5.08 -11.38
CA GLU A 47 -20.79 5.21 -9.92
C GLU A 47 -19.59 4.41 -9.37
N ALA A 48 -19.39 3.18 -9.83
CA ALA A 48 -18.23 2.38 -9.41
C ALA A 48 -16.87 2.99 -9.82
N GLU A 49 -16.79 3.70 -10.96
CA GLU A 49 -15.59 4.43 -11.38
C GLU A 49 -15.43 5.76 -10.60
N LEU A 50 -16.50 6.42 -10.20
CA LEU A 50 -16.45 7.58 -9.31
C LEU A 50 -16.04 7.18 -7.88
N GLU A 51 -16.54 6.06 -7.37
CA GLU A 51 -16.10 5.49 -6.10
C GLU A 51 -14.62 5.07 -6.14
N ARG A 52 -14.09 4.68 -7.31
CA ARG A 52 -12.66 4.41 -7.47
C ARG A 52 -11.81 5.64 -7.16
N LEU A 53 -12.25 6.82 -7.57
CA LEU A 53 -11.58 8.10 -7.33
C LEU A 53 -11.58 8.47 -5.85
N GLN A 54 -12.75 8.41 -5.21
CA GLN A 54 -12.88 8.72 -3.78
C GLN A 54 -12.03 7.79 -2.91
N ASN A 55 -11.82 6.56 -3.35
CA ASN A 55 -11.04 5.57 -2.62
C ASN A 55 -9.52 5.67 -2.86
N THR A 56 -9.05 6.46 -3.82
CA THR A 56 -7.60 6.66 -4.07
C THR A 56 -6.92 7.27 -2.84
N GLU A 57 -7.60 8.17 -2.13
CA GLU A 57 -7.09 8.78 -0.89
C GLU A 57 -6.88 7.78 0.25
N LYS A 58 -7.48 6.59 0.18
CA LYS A 58 -7.35 5.53 1.20
C LYS A 58 -6.31 4.48 0.83
N ARG A 59 -5.73 4.54 -0.37
CA ARG A 59 -4.70 3.60 -0.83
C ARG A 59 -3.33 4.00 -0.29
N LEU A 60 -2.50 3.02 0.03
CA LEU A 60 -1.08 3.26 0.27
C LEU A 60 -0.43 3.84 -0.99
N ASP A 61 0.39 4.87 -0.80
CA ASP A 61 1.20 5.46 -1.85
C ASP A 61 2.45 4.62 -2.10
N ASP A 62 2.99 4.66 -3.31
CA ASP A 62 4.34 4.17 -3.59
C ASP A 62 5.36 5.07 -2.86
N GLY A 63 6.32 4.46 -2.17
CA GLY A 63 7.25 5.21 -1.33
C GLY A 63 8.00 4.39 -0.30
N LEU A 64 8.72 5.11 0.55
CA LEU A 64 9.38 4.61 1.74
C LEU A 64 8.44 4.70 2.94
N TYR A 65 8.43 3.63 3.73
CA TYR A 65 7.65 3.51 4.94
C TYR A 65 8.52 3.01 6.09
N ARG A 66 8.28 3.54 7.28
CA ARG A 66 8.76 2.95 8.53
C ARG A 66 7.69 2.00 9.06
N ILE A 67 8.10 0.80 9.45
CA ILE A 67 7.27 -0.16 10.17
C ILE A 67 7.81 -0.25 11.59
N GLY A 68 7.14 0.37 12.55
CA GLY A 68 7.41 0.13 13.97
C GLY A 68 6.72 -1.14 14.44
N TYR A 69 7.37 -1.94 15.29
CA TYR A 69 6.77 -3.14 15.85
C TYR A 69 7.15 -3.31 17.31
N ARG A 70 6.20 -3.88 18.08
CA ARG A 70 6.39 -4.18 19.50
C ARG A 70 5.55 -5.37 19.93
N ALA A 71 6.08 -6.18 20.84
CA ALA A 71 5.27 -7.17 21.52
C ALA A 71 4.25 -6.47 22.44
N THR A 72 3.06 -7.08 22.59
CA THR A 72 1.92 -6.42 23.28
C THR A 72 2.23 -6.08 24.75
N ASN A 73 3.08 -6.86 25.40
CA ASN A 73 3.39 -6.73 26.83
C ASN A 73 4.74 -6.07 27.11
N ASP A 74 5.45 -5.61 26.08
CA ASP A 74 6.79 -5.06 26.21
C ASP A 74 6.77 -3.53 26.11
N GLU A 75 7.74 -2.88 26.76
CA GLU A 75 8.02 -1.46 26.57
C GLU A 75 8.94 -1.24 25.36
N GLU A 76 9.74 -2.24 24.99
CA GLU A 76 10.62 -2.15 23.85
C GLU A 76 9.86 -2.09 22.52
N CYS A 77 10.33 -1.21 21.64
CA CYS A 77 9.88 -1.13 20.26
C CYS A 77 11.09 -1.09 19.33
N ASP A 78 10.95 -1.73 18.18
CA ASP A 78 11.94 -1.63 17.12
C ASP A 78 11.27 -1.27 15.79
N HIS A 79 12.08 -1.08 14.76
CA HIS A 79 11.60 -0.60 13.48
C HIS A 79 12.34 -1.23 12.29
N ALA A 80 11.57 -1.37 11.23
CA ALA A 80 12.04 -1.75 9.91
C ALA A 80 11.77 -0.64 8.89
N LEU A 81 12.49 -0.71 7.78
CA LEU A 81 12.26 0.11 6.60
C LEU A 81 11.60 -0.74 5.51
N ALA A 82 10.58 -0.20 4.87
CA ALA A 82 9.88 -0.83 3.77
C ALA A 82 9.80 0.11 2.55
N VAL A 83 9.99 -0.48 1.37
CA VAL A 83 9.76 0.12 0.07
C VAL A 83 8.48 -0.49 -0.48
N LEU A 84 7.50 0.37 -0.76
CA LEU A 84 6.27 0.00 -1.46
C LEU A 84 6.33 0.56 -2.88
N ARG A 85 6.14 -0.32 -3.87
CA ARG A 85 6.11 0.09 -5.27
C ARG A 85 5.19 -0.81 -6.07
N SER A 86 4.18 -0.21 -6.70
CA SER A 86 3.32 -0.88 -7.68
C SER A 86 2.72 -2.19 -7.15
N GLY A 87 2.23 -2.17 -5.91
CA GLY A 87 1.63 -3.34 -5.25
C GLY A 87 2.62 -4.35 -4.68
N LYS A 88 3.93 -4.07 -4.69
CA LYS A 88 4.97 -4.90 -4.06
C LYS A 88 5.52 -4.25 -2.79
N ILE A 89 5.94 -5.09 -1.85
CA ILE A 89 6.58 -4.73 -0.60
C ILE A 89 7.95 -5.39 -0.58
N LEU A 90 8.97 -4.64 -0.20
CA LEU A 90 10.28 -5.15 0.19
C LEU A 90 10.75 -4.37 1.41
N GLY A 91 11.34 -5.02 2.39
CA GLY A 91 11.93 -4.31 3.51
C GLY A 91 12.80 -5.20 4.39
N SER A 92 13.42 -4.56 5.37
CA SER A 92 14.26 -5.23 6.34
C SER A 92 14.37 -4.42 7.62
N ASP A 93 14.78 -5.08 8.69
CA ASP A 93 15.17 -4.43 9.95
C ASP A 93 16.69 -4.40 10.14
N ARG A 94 17.13 -3.84 11.27
CA ARG A 94 18.55 -3.73 11.64
C ARG A 94 19.19 -5.05 12.09
N TYR A 95 18.39 -6.08 12.38
CA TYR A 95 18.86 -7.40 12.82
C TYR A 95 19.02 -8.37 11.64
N GLY A 96 18.71 -7.93 10.43
CA GLY A 96 18.86 -8.72 9.21
C GLY A 96 17.62 -9.54 8.85
N ALA A 97 16.50 -9.34 9.54
CA ALA A 97 15.23 -9.92 9.09
C ALA A 97 14.79 -9.19 7.82
N VAL A 98 14.40 -9.96 6.81
CA VAL A 98 13.95 -9.46 5.50
C VAL A 98 12.49 -9.83 5.32
N PHE A 99 11.70 -8.94 4.73
CA PHE A 99 10.34 -9.27 4.34
C PHE A 99 10.04 -8.80 2.93
N ASN A 100 9.26 -9.60 2.23
CA ASN A 100 8.84 -9.34 0.86
C ASN A 100 7.38 -9.75 0.69
N GLY A 101 6.67 -9.11 -0.24
CA GLY A 101 5.28 -9.44 -0.47
C GLY A 101 4.54 -8.45 -1.34
N HIS A 102 3.24 -8.36 -1.11
CA HIS A 102 2.31 -7.58 -1.92
C HIS A 102 1.30 -6.81 -1.06
N TYR A 103 0.83 -5.68 -1.59
CA TYR A 103 -0.31 -4.96 -1.03
C TYR A 103 -1.35 -4.69 -2.10
N ARG A 104 -2.62 -4.69 -1.66
CA ARG A 104 -3.76 -4.32 -2.50
C ARG A 104 -4.80 -3.58 -1.67
N PHE A 105 -5.53 -2.69 -2.31
CA PHE A 105 -6.65 -2.02 -1.66
C PHE A 105 -7.94 -2.85 -1.75
N ASP A 106 -8.52 -3.18 -0.61
CA ASP A 106 -9.87 -3.75 -0.52
C ASP A 106 -10.89 -2.62 -0.42
N ARG A 107 -11.59 -2.36 -1.52
CA ARG A 107 -12.59 -1.30 -1.63
C ARG A 107 -13.78 -1.49 -0.71
N ARG A 108 -14.21 -2.74 -0.51
CA ARG A 108 -15.39 -3.04 0.32
C ARG A 108 -15.10 -2.71 1.78
N ARG A 109 -13.87 -2.93 2.23
CA ARG A 109 -13.44 -2.65 3.61
C ARG A 109 -12.83 -1.26 3.77
N GLY A 110 -12.43 -0.61 2.69
CA GLY A 110 -11.70 0.65 2.73
C GLY A 110 -10.29 0.52 3.34
N LEU A 111 -9.71 -0.68 3.29
CA LEU A 111 -8.43 -1.03 3.93
C LEU A 111 -7.44 -1.57 2.90
N ASN A 112 -6.15 -1.38 3.15
CA ASN A 112 -5.08 -2.01 2.40
C ASN A 112 -4.76 -3.35 3.04
N ILE A 113 -4.79 -4.40 2.24
CA ILE A 113 -4.41 -5.75 2.64
C ILE A 113 -2.96 -5.92 2.23
N MET A 114 -2.10 -6.18 3.21
CA MET A 114 -0.69 -6.50 3.00
C MET A 114 -0.50 -7.98 3.32
N THR A 115 0.14 -8.71 2.42
CA THR A 115 0.53 -10.11 2.58
C THR A 115 2.02 -10.21 2.32
N MET A 116 2.77 -10.69 3.30
CA MET A 116 4.22 -10.70 3.29
C MET A 116 4.73 -12.03 3.82
N THR A 117 5.93 -12.38 3.39
CA THR A 117 6.74 -13.43 4.01
C THR A 117 7.90 -12.74 4.72
N LEU A 118 8.08 -13.05 6.00
CA LEU A 118 9.17 -12.58 6.86
C LEU A 118 10.18 -13.71 7.02
N ASP A 119 11.40 -13.45 6.57
CA ASP A 119 12.56 -14.33 6.71
C ASP A 119 13.44 -13.81 7.84
N VAL A 120 13.57 -14.62 8.89
CA VAL A 120 14.41 -14.35 10.07
C VAL A 120 15.70 -15.15 9.93
N PRO A 121 16.88 -14.53 10.07
CA PRO A 121 18.16 -15.23 9.90
C PRO A 121 18.37 -16.32 10.97
N PRO A 122 19.32 -17.24 10.73
CA PRO A 122 19.82 -18.17 11.73
C PRO A 122 20.10 -17.51 13.08
N ASP A 123 19.68 -18.18 14.15
CA ASP A 123 19.82 -17.76 15.55
C ASP A 123 19.20 -16.39 15.86
N GLY A 124 18.37 -15.85 14.96
CA GLY A 124 17.64 -14.61 15.16
C GLY A 124 16.58 -14.75 16.25
N ILE A 125 16.40 -13.69 17.02
CA ILE A 125 15.37 -13.59 18.06
C ILE A 125 14.35 -12.56 17.62
N LEU A 126 13.08 -12.98 17.53
CA LEU A 126 11.97 -12.09 17.21
C LEU A 126 11.65 -11.19 18.42
N ILE A 127 10.97 -10.06 18.17
CA ILE A 127 10.57 -9.08 19.20
C ILE A 127 9.69 -9.68 20.31
N ASN A 128 9.09 -10.84 20.08
CA ASN A 128 8.30 -11.58 21.07
C ASN A 128 9.10 -12.65 21.82
N GLY A 129 10.42 -12.68 21.66
CA GLY A 129 11.34 -13.63 22.30
C GLY A 129 11.42 -14.99 21.63
N LEU A 130 10.73 -15.21 20.51
CA LEU A 130 10.82 -16.47 19.77
C LEU A 130 12.18 -16.58 19.06
N GLU A 131 12.87 -17.69 19.26
CA GLU A 131 14.11 -18.00 18.55
C GLU A 131 13.82 -18.68 17.21
N ALA A 132 14.48 -18.22 16.15
CA ALA A 132 14.38 -18.81 14.82
C ALA A 132 15.12 -20.15 14.69
N GLY A 133 16.09 -20.41 15.58
CA GLY A 133 16.95 -21.59 15.53
C GLY A 133 18.04 -21.50 14.45
N PRO A 134 18.88 -22.55 14.32
CA PRO A 134 20.11 -22.50 13.53
C PRO A 134 19.89 -22.43 12.02
N GLU A 135 18.70 -22.77 11.53
CA GLU A 135 18.34 -22.69 10.11
C GLU A 135 17.61 -21.38 9.76
N GLY A 136 17.34 -20.53 10.76
CA GLY A 136 16.43 -19.41 10.63
C GLY A 136 14.97 -19.85 10.57
N ALA A 137 14.08 -18.88 10.39
CA ALA A 137 12.64 -19.12 10.39
C ALA A 137 11.93 -18.24 9.37
N GLN A 138 10.83 -18.75 8.84
CA GLN A 138 9.98 -18.05 7.88
C GLN A 138 8.55 -17.95 8.41
N PHE A 139 7.95 -16.76 8.28
CA PHE A 139 6.59 -16.50 8.74
C PHE A 139 5.77 -15.80 7.65
N ASP A 140 4.59 -16.33 7.36
CA ASP A 140 3.61 -15.62 6.55
C ASP A 140 2.81 -14.64 7.42
N VAL A 141 2.82 -13.38 7.02
CA VAL A 141 2.20 -12.27 7.74
C VAL A 141 1.16 -11.62 6.85
N THR A 142 -0.09 -11.56 7.31
CA THR A 142 -1.15 -10.80 6.65
C THR A 142 -1.72 -9.76 7.61
N CYS A 143 -1.85 -8.52 7.15
CA CYS A 143 -2.43 -7.45 7.93
C CYS A 143 -3.36 -6.56 7.08
N ASN A 144 -4.31 -5.93 7.75
CA ASN A 144 -5.19 -4.93 7.15
C ASN A 144 -4.87 -3.58 7.77
N VAL A 145 -4.50 -2.59 6.97
CA VAL A 145 -4.09 -1.26 7.43
C VAL A 145 -4.86 -0.17 6.70
N ALA A 146 -5.19 0.90 7.43
CA ALA A 146 -5.60 2.13 6.78
C ALA A 146 -4.39 2.79 6.09
N LYS A 147 -4.63 3.80 5.25
CA LYS A 147 -3.54 4.66 4.78
C LYS A 147 -2.90 5.35 5.97
N ALA A 148 -1.57 5.41 6.01
CA ALA A 148 -0.85 6.12 7.06
C ALA A 148 -1.10 7.64 6.95
N ASN A 149 -1.67 8.24 8.01
CA ASN A 149 -1.81 9.69 8.13
C ASN A 149 -1.91 10.12 9.62
N PRO A 150 -0.80 10.44 10.31
CA PRO A 150 0.59 10.17 9.91
C PRO A 150 1.01 8.70 10.13
N VAL A 151 0.27 7.98 10.98
CA VAL A 151 0.53 6.59 11.36
C VAL A 151 -0.74 5.78 11.21
N SER A 152 -0.62 4.55 10.69
CA SER A 152 -1.68 3.54 10.76
C SER A 152 -1.23 2.41 11.69
N ARG A 153 -2.14 1.91 12.53
CA ARG A 153 -1.87 0.81 13.46
C ARG A 153 -2.61 -0.46 13.04
N SER A 154 -1.99 -1.61 13.23
CA SER A 154 -2.63 -2.92 13.11
C SER A 154 -2.00 -3.88 14.12
N THR A 155 -2.67 -5.00 14.35
CA THR A 155 -2.10 -6.14 15.05
C THR A 155 -1.87 -7.26 14.04
N VAL A 156 -0.70 -7.88 14.07
CA VAL A 156 -0.39 -9.11 13.34
C VAL A 156 -0.14 -10.23 14.34
N HIS A 157 -0.22 -11.48 13.87
CA HIS A 157 0.11 -12.63 14.71
C HIS A 157 1.30 -13.34 14.09
N ILE A 158 2.35 -13.54 14.89
CA ILE A 158 3.52 -14.33 14.52
C ILE A 158 3.62 -15.48 15.52
N ALA A 159 3.66 -16.72 15.02
CA ALA A 159 3.61 -17.93 15.84
C ALA A 159 2.47 -17.92 16.89
N GLY A 160 1.30 -17.39 16.51
CA GLY A 160 0.13 -17.29 17.39
C GLY A 160 0.17 -16.14 18.41
N GLN A 161 1.26 -15.37 18.50
CA GLN A 161 1.38 -14.26 19.44
C GLN A 161 1.12 -12.90 18.77
N PRO A 162 0.38 -11.98 19.42
CA PRO A 162 0.04 -10.69 18.85
C PRO A 162 1.22 -9.70 18.93
N ILE A 163 1.53 -9.10 17.78
CA ILE A 163 2.51 -8.02 17.62
C ILE A 163 1.78 -6.78 17.10
N VAL A 164 1.96 -5.65 17.78
CA VAL A 164 1.43 -4.37 17.34
C VAL A 164 2.39 -3.78 16.31
N VAL A 165 1.84 -3.39 15.17
CA VAL A 165 2.60 -2.76 14.08
C VAL A 165 2.09 -1.36 13.79
N GLU A 166 3.02 -0.44 13.55
CA GLU A 166 2.77 0.95 13.20
C GLU A 166 3.40 1.26 11.84
N LEU A 167 2.58 1.66 10.88
CA LEU A 167 3.03 2.05 9.54
C LEU A 167 3.06 3.57 9.43
N SER A 168 4.22 4.14 9.10
CA SER A 168 4.39 5.59 8.86
C SER A 168 4.95 5.83 7.46
N PHE A 169 4.34 6.75 6.68
CA PHE A 169 4.89 7.16 5.38
C PHE A 169 6.06 8.13 5.59
N LEU A 170 7.22 7.82 5.00
CA LEU A 170 8.42 8.65 5.11
C LEU A 170 8.60 9.58 3.91
N GLY A 171 8.15 9.14 2.73
CA GLY A 171 8.24 9.95 1.53
C GLY A 171 8.15 9.12 0.25
N PRO A 172 7.98 9.78 -0.91
CA PRO A 172 7.93 9.11 -2.21
C PRO A 172 9.29 8.54 -2.59
N LEU A 173 9.31 7.57 -3.50
CA LEU A 173 10.55 7.11 -4.12
C LEU A 173 11.10 8.18 -5.07
N PRO A 174 12.44 8.31 -5.17
CA PRO A 174 13.03 9.16 -6.21
C PRO A 174 12.66 8.63 -7.60
N ASN A 175 12.39 9.57 -8.52
CA ASN A 175 12.08 9.29 -9.92
C ASN A 175 13.30 8.81 -10.70
#